data_AF-A0A7V3TYB1-F1
#
_entry.id   AF-A0A7V3TYB1-F1
#
_cell.length_a   1.000
_cell.length_b   1.000
_cell.length_c   1.000
_cell.angle_alpha   90.00
_cell.angle_beta   90.00
_cell.angle_gamma   90.00
#
_symmetry.space_group_name_H-M   'P 1'
#
loop_
_entity.id
_entity.type
_entity.pdbx_description
1 polymer ?
#
loop_
_entity_poly.entity_id
_entity_poly.type
_entity_poly.pdbx_seq_one_letter_code
_entity_poly.pdbx_strand_id
1 'polypeptide(L)'
;MQSTRGDDVAAWFLDTDYDGKTFHICQAFFPGDDKAWEKLERALRAQIDPETFERMRGTVSFPFQPGEHRRIAVKVIDFRGNEVVRVVNLQQKEPTYHG
;
A
#
# COMPACT_ATOMS: atom_id res chain seq x y z
N MET A 1 11.90 11.73 -16.16
CA MET A 1 11.23 11.35 -14.91
C MET A 1 11.71 9.95 -14.57
N GLN A 2 12.59 9.84 -13.58
CA GLN A 2 13.25 8.58 -13.26
C GLN A 2 12.28 7.76 -12.38
N SER A 3 11.82 6.64 -12.90
CA SER A 3 11.16 5.60 -12.12
C SER A 3 12.21 5.04 -11.18
N THR A 4 12.18 5.49 -9.92
CA THR A 4 12.94 4.83 -8.87
C THR A 4 12.31 3.46 -8.68
N ARG A 5 13.06 2.40 -9.01
CA ARG A 5 12.66 1.02 -8.75
C ARG A 5 12.41 0.87 -7.25
N GLY A 6 11.55 -0.08 -6.85
CA GLY A 6 11.11 -0.27 -5.46
C GLY A 6 12.22 -0.44 -4.42
N ASP A 7 13.47 -0.56 -4.84
CA ASP A 7 14.68 -0.72 -4.04
C ASP A 7 14.97 0.46 -3.08
N ASP A 8 14.46 1.67 -3.34
CA ASP A 8 14.63 2.84 -2.46
C ASP A 8 13.46 3.06 -1.47
N VAL A 9 12.47 2.16 -1.47
CA VAL A 9 11.29 2.24 -0.59
C VAL A 9 11.51 1.39 0.65
N ALA A 10 11.53 2.03 1.82
CA ALA A 10 11.56 1.31 3.10
C ALA A 10 10.21 0.68 3.41
N ALA A 11 9.14 1.44 3.20
CA ALA A 11 7.78 0.97 3.38
C ALA A 11 6.79 1.75 2.50
N TRP A 12 5.69 1.10 2.14
CA TRP A 12 4.52 1.81 1.62
C TRP A 12 3.22 1.27 2.20
N PHE A 13 2.25 2.16 2.35
CA PHE A 13 0.98 1.90 3.00
C PHE A 13 -0.16 2.33 2.09
N LEU A 14 -1.27 1.60 2.17
CA LEU A 14 -2.48 1.88 1.42
C LEU A 14 -3.65 2.10 2.38
N ASP A 15 -4.31 3.24 2.22
CA ASP A 15 -5.67 3.50 2.68
C ASP A 15 -6.62 3.28 1.50
N THR A 16 -7.54 2.31 1.64
CA THR A 16 -8.45 1.91 0.56
C THR A 16 -9.70 2.79 0.45
N ASP A 17 -9.97 3.66 1.43
CA ASP A 17 -11.14 4.54 1.44
C ASP A 17 -10.88 5.87 2.17
N TYR A 18 -9.89 6.61 1.66
CA TYR A 18 -9.40 7.81 2.32
C TYR A 18 -10.46 8.92 2.40
N ASP A 19 -10.82 9.30 3.62
CA ASP A 19 -11.85 10.31 3.93
C ASP A 19 -11.39 11.77 3.65
N GLY A 20 -10.11 11.97 3.37
CA GLY A 20 -9.50 13.30 3.16
C GLY A 20 -8.98 13.96 4.44
N LYS A 21 -9.05 13.30 5.59
CA LYS A 21 -8.63 13.83 6.89
C LYS A 21 -7.59 12.93 7.56
N THR A 22 -7.89 11.64 7.70
CA THR A 22 -7.08 10.71 8.48
C THR A 22 -6.64 9.54 7.62
N PHE A 23 -5.35 9.22 7.65
CA PHE A 23 -4.80 8.09 6.91
C PHE A 23 -4.99 6.80 7.72
N HIS A 24 -5.81 5.89 7.21
CA HIS A 24 -6.05 4.58 7.83
C HIS A 24 -5.27 3.51 7.05
N ILE A 25 -4.32 2.86 7.71
CA ILE A 25 -3.52 1.80 7.08
C ILE A 25 -4.39 0.55 6.92
N CYS A 26 -4.79 0.23 5.70
CA CYS A 26 -5.48 -1.01 5.36
C CYS A 26 -4.50 -2.10 4.89
N GLN A 27 -3.42 -1.70 4.21
CA GLN A 27 -2.35 -2.62 3.79
C GLN A 27 -0.99 -1.97 3.99
N ALA A 28 0.01 -2.78 4.32
CA ALA A 28 1.39 -2.36 4.57
C ALA A 28 2.37 -3.28 3.83
N PHE A 29 3.40 -2.68 3.25
CA PHE A 29 4.38 -3.37 2.40
C PHE A 29 5.78 -2.88 2.72
N PHE A 30 6.74 -3.80 2.71
CA PHE A 30 8.13 -3.58 3.13
C PHE A 30 9.10 -4.20 2.09
N PRO A 31 9.25 -3.58 0.91
CA PRO A 31 10.01 -4.17 -0.20
C PRO A 31 11.53 -4.23 0.06
N GLY A 32 12.08 -3.35 0.90
CA GLY A 32 13.52 -3.21 1.06
C GLY A 32 14.12 -3.68 2.41
N ASP A 33 13.34 -4.23 3.34
CA ASP A 33 13.86 -4.69 4.64
C ASP A 33 13.38 -6.10 5.00
N ASP A 34 14.21 -7.10 4.72
CA ASP A 34 13.99 -8.50 5.12
C ASP A 34 13.79 -8.67 6.63
N LYS A 35 14.34 -7.76 7.45
CA LYS A 35 14.25 -7.81 8.92
C LYS A 35 13.07 -7.02 9.48
N ALA A 36 12.42 -6.17 8.68
CA ALA A 36 11.20 -5.48 9.10
C ALA A 36 10.09 -6.49 9.42
N TRP A 37 10.10 -7.62 8.73
CA TRP A 37 9.13 -8.68 8.90
C TRP A 37 9.26 -9.46 10.19
N GLU A 38 10.46 -9.91 10.55
CA GLU A 38 10.71 -10.57 11.84
C GLU A 38 10.27 -9.68 13.01
N LYS A 39 10.45 -8.36 12.87
CA LYS A 39 9.96 -7.38 13.84
C LYS A 39 8.43 -7.30 13.86
N LEU A 40 7.78 -7.34 12.70
CA LEU A 40 6.32 -7.27 12.57
C LEU A 40 5.65 -8.54 13.12
N GLU A 41 6.13 -9.72 12.75
CA GLU A 41 5.65 -11.01 13.26
C GLU A 41 5.76 -11.07 14.79
N ARG A 42 6.91 -10.63 15.32
CA ARG A 42 7.14 -10.54 16.77
C ARG A 42 6.23 -9.51 17.45
N ALA A 43 5.97 -8.37 16.80
CA ALA A 43 5.09 -7.33 17.33
C ALA A 43 3.62 -7.76 17.34
N LEU A 44 3.17 -8.45 16.30
CA LEU A 44 1.79 -8.92 16.14
C LEU A 44 1.52 -10.26 16.85
N ARG A 45 2.57 -10.99 17.28
CA ARG A 45 2.48 -12.33 17.86
C ARG A 45 1.66 -13.30 16.99
N ALA A 46 1.70 -13.12 15.68
CA ALA A 46 0.92 -13.87 14.71
C ALA A 46 1.87 -14.52 13.72
N GLN A 47 1.65 -15.80 13.41
CA GLN A 47 2.33 -16.43 12.27
C GLN A 47 1.66 -15.94 11.00
N ILE A 48 2.44 -15.32 10.12
CA ILE A 48 1.93 -14.83 8.84
C ILE A 48 2.35 -15.81 7.75
N ASP A 49 1.42 -16.12 6.85
CA ASP A 49 1.62 -17.05 5.75
C ASP A 49 2.82 -16.62 4.86
N PRO A 50 3.79 -17.51 4.56
CA PRO A 50 4.93 -17.22 3.70
C PRO A 50 4.57 -16.68 2.31
N GLU A 51 3.43 -17.06 1.73
CA GLU A 51 2.98 -16.55 0.43
C GLU A 51 2.49 -15.10 0.56
N THR A 52 1.79 -14.79 1.66
CA THR A 52 1.37 -13.42 1.97
C THR A 52 2.59 -12.53 2.22
N PHE A 53 3.61 -13.08 2.86
CA PHE A 53 4.88 -12.40 3.10
C PHE A 53 5.56 -11.98 1.80
N GLU A 54 5.69 -12.89 0.82
CA GLU A 54 6.34 -12.56 -0.45
C GLU A 54 5.60 -11.46 -1.21
N ARG A 55 4.26 -11.46 -1.15
CA ARG A 55 3.43 -10.41 -1.75
C ARG A 55 3.59 -9.05 -1.05
N MET A 56 3.86 -9.04 0.26
CA MET A 56 4.13 -7.81 1.02
C MET A 56 5.49 -7.16 0.70
N ARG A 57 6.39 -7.88 0.01
CA ARG A 57 7.61 -7.30 -0.56
C ARG A 57 7.39 -6.63 -1.93
N GLY A 58 6.19 -6.75 -2.48
CA GLY A 58 5.86 -6.22 -3.79
C GLY A 58 5.54 -4.72 -3.78
N THR A 59 5.45 -4.17 -4.99
CA THR A 59 4.90 -2.83 -5.25
C THR A 59 3.44 -2.90 -5.74
N VAL A 60 2.77 -4.02 -5.51
CA VAL A 60 1.41 -4.30 -5.97
C VAL A 60 0.55 -4.58 -4.75
N SER A 61 -0.57 -3.85 -4.65
CA SER A 61 -1.51 -4.04 -3.54
C SER A 61 -2.21 -5.39 -3.62
N PHE A 62 -2.71 -5.88 -2.49
CA PHE A 62 -3.74 -6.91 -2.52
C PHE A 62 -5.02 -6.34 -3.12
N PRO A 63 -5.86 -7.15 -3.77
CA PRO A 63 -7.18 -6.72 -4.22
C PRO A 63 -7.98 -6.12 -3.06
N PHE A 64 -8.69 -5.03 -3.33
CA PHE A 64 -9.58 -4.38 -2.36
C PHE A 64 -10.83 -3.87 -3.09
N GLN A 65 -11.92 -3.71 -2.33
CA GLN A 65 -13.12 -3.07 -2.84
C GLN A 65 -13.05 -1.57 -2.55
N PRO A 66 -13.44 -0.69 -3.50
CA PRO A 66 -13.61 0.73 -3.22
C PRO A 66 -14.62 0.93 -2.08
N GLY A 67 -14.26 1.74 -1.09
CA GLY A 67 -15.20 2.14 -0.03
C GLY A 67 -16.11 3.31 -0.44
N GLU A 68 -16.73 3.94 0.55
CA GLU A 68 -17.74 5.00 0.38
C GLU A 68 -17.16 6.27 -0.24
N HIS A 69 -15.95 6.65 0.17
CA HIS A 69 -15.26 7.84 -0.33
C HIS A 69 -14.69 7.63 -1.73
N ARG A 70 -14.61 6.37 -2.21
CA ARG A 70 -14.10 5.98 -3.53
C ARG A 70 -12.76 6.62 -3.84
N ARG A 71 -11.89 6.66 -2.85
CA ARG A 71 -10.61 7.33 -2.91
C ARG A 71 -9.60 6.50 -2.15
N ILE A 72 -8.40 6.39 -2.70
CA ILE A 72 -7.29 5.77 -2.00
C ILE A 72 -6.23 6.81 -1.66
N ALA A 73 -5.49 6.55 -0.60
CA ALA A 73 -4.24 7.24 -0.33
C ALA A 73 -3.10 6.21 -0.23
N VAL A 74 -2.02 6.47 -0.95
CA VAL A 74 -0.79 5.70 -0.89
C VAL A 74 0.25 6.54 -0.20
N LYS A 75 0.77 6.07 0.93
CA LYS A 75 1.90 6.69 1.63
C LYS A 75 3.15 5.87 1.34
N VAL A 76 4.22 6.52 0.91
CA VAL A 76 5.53 5.90 0.66
C VAL A 76 6.56 6.54 1.58
N ILE A 77 7.40 5.72 2.19
CA ILE A 77 8.47 6.14 3.10
C ILE A 77 9.80 5.58 2.57
N ASP A 78 10.78 6.45 2.37
CA ASP A 78 12.14 6.04 2.01
C ASP A 78 12.98 5.67 3.25
N PHE A 79 14.17 5.10 3.06
CA PHE A 79 15.06 4.72 4.17
C PHE A 79 15.61 5.89 4.99
N ARG A 80 15.46 7.12 4.49
CA ARG A 80 15.85 8.34 5.20
C ARG A 80 14.71 8.87 6.07
N GLY A 81 13.53 8.26 5.99
CA GLY A 81 12.33 8.66 6.70
C GLY A 81 11.53 9.77 6.01
N ASN A 82 11.84 10.10 4.74
CA ASN A 82 11.02 11.05 4.00
C ASN A 82 9.70 10.39 3.61
N GLU A 83 8.60 11.09 3.84
CA GLU A 83 7.25 10.61 3.51
C GLU A 83 6.66 11.37 2.32
N VAL A 84 6.04 10.62 1.40
CA VAL A 84 5.21 11.18 0.32
C VAL A 84 3.86 10.49 0.35
N VAL A 85 2.79 11.28 0.25
CA VAL A 85 1.41 10.77 0.13
C VAL A 85 0.85 11.13 -1.23
N ARG A 86 0.28 10.13 -1.91
CA ARG A 86 -0.45 10.31 -3.16
C ARG A 86 -1.89 9.87 -2.97
N VAL A 87 -2.82 10.76 -3.29
CA VAL A 87 -4.25 10.49 -3.26
C VAL A 87 -4.76 10.23 -4.68
N VAL A 88 -5.59 9.21 -4.87
CA VAL A 88 -6.16 8.82 -6.16
C VAL A 88 -7.66 8.59 -6.00
N ASN A 89 -8.48 9.22 -6.87
CA ASN A 89 -9.92 8.96 -6.90
C ASN A 89 -10.20 7.74 -7.80
N LEU A 90 -11.04 6.82 -7.31
CA LEU A 90 -11.45 5.61 -8.00
C LEU A 90 -12.68 5.91 -8.87
N GLN A 91 -12.46 6.35 -10.10
CA GLN A 91 -13.54 6.56 -11.08
C GLN A 91 -14.29 5.23 -11.33
N GLN A 92 -15.62 5.28 -11.45
CA GLN A 92 -16.36 4.16 -12.03
C GLN A 92 -15.97 4.08 -13.51
N LYS A 93 -15.69 2.87 -14.03
CA LYS A 93 -15.83 2.66 -15.48
C LYS A 93 -17.27 3.04 -15.82
N GLU A 94 -17.46 4.08 -16.60
CA GLU A 94 -18.75 4.32 -17.24
C GLU A 94 -19.10 3.08 -18.08
N PRO A 95 -20.34 2.58 -18.05
CA PRO A 95 -20.75 1.54 -18.97
C PRO A 95 -20.66 2.10 -20.39
N THR A 96 -19.67 1.65 -21.17
CA THR A 96 -19.64 1.87 -22.61
C THR A 96 -20.79 1.07 -23.23
N TYR A 97 -21.91 1.74 -23.48
CA TYR A 97 -22.95 1.24 -24.36
C TYR A 97 -22.42 1.36 -25.79
N HIS A 98 -22.07 0.23 -26.40
CA HIS A 98 -22.00 0.13 -27.85
C HIS A 98 -23.44 -0.03 -28.35
N GLY A 99 -23.93 0.99 -29.06
CA GLY A 99 -25.20 0.95 -29.77
C GLY A 99 -25.15 0.05 -31.01
#